data_AF-A0A2J6HL39-F1
#
_entry.id   AF-A0A2J6HL39-F1
#
_cell.length_a   1.000
_cell.length_b   1.000
_cell.length_c   1.000
_cell.angle_alpha   90.00
_cell.angle_beta   90.00
_cell.angle_gamma   90.00
#
_symmetry.space_group_name_H-M   'P 1'
#
loop_
_entity.id
_entity.type
_entity.pdbx_description
1 polymer ?
#
loop_
_entity_poly.entity_id
_entity_poly.type
_entity_poly.pdbx_seq_one_letter_code
_entity_poly.pdbx_strand_id
1 'polypeptide(L)'
;MSQKIRIKLKSYDHYLVDKSAEKIVKIVKATKAVVSGPIPLPTEKKIFTVNKSTFVNKKSREQFQLFTYKRLIEIFYNQSSKT
;
A
#
# COMPACT_ATOMS: atom_id res chain seq x y z
N MET A 1 13.87 -4.34 24.94
CA MET A 1 12.76 -4.95 24.17
C MET A 1 12.61 -4.15 22.88
N SER A 2 12.78 -4.75 21.69
CA SER A 2 12.68 -4.00 20.43
C SER A 2 11.21 -3.81 20.06
N GLN A 3 10.73 -2.58 20.07
CA GLN A 3 9.35 -2.27 19.68
C GLN A 3 9.30 -2.18 18.15
N LYS A 4 8.50 -3.05 17.53
CA LYS A 4 8.32 -3.13 16.08
C LYS A 4 6.96 -2.56 15.69
N ILE A 5 6.96 -1.53 14.85
CA ILE A 5 5.74 -0.97 14.25
C ILE A 5 5.69 -1.38 12.78
N ARG A 6 4.55 -1.94 12.35
CA ARG A 6 4.31 -2.30 10.95
C ARG A 6 3.19 -1.44 10.38
N ILE A 7 3.48 -0.71 9.32
CA ILE A 7 2.52 0.16 8.63
C ILE A 7 2.24 -0.45 7.26
N LYS A 8 0.99 -0.81 7.00
CA LYS A 8 0.54 -1.31 5.69
C LYS A 8 -0.24 -0.21 4.97
N LEU A 9 0.38 0.39 3.97
CA LEU A 9 -0.25 1.39 3.11
C LEU A 9 -1.01 0.69 1.99
N LYS A 10 -2.21 1.19 1.68
CA LYS A 10 -3.04 0.76 0.55
C LYS A 10 -3.52 1.98 -0.23
N SER A 11 -3.49 1.91 -1.55
CA SER A 11 -3.99 2.96 -2.45
C SER A 11 -4.50 2.35 -3.75
N TYR A 12 -5.38 3.08 -4.43
CA TYR A 12 -5.82 2.75 -5.79
C TYR A 12 -4.88 3.28 -6.87
N ASP A 13 -4.02 4.24 -6.54
CA ASP A 13 -2.97 4.74 -7.41
C ASP A 13 -1.58 4.41 -6.85
N HIS A 14 -0.72 3.90 -7.74
CA HIS A 14 0.66 3.54 -7.48
C HIS A 14 1.52 4.76 -7.14
N TYR A 15 1.36 5.88 -7.87
CA TYR A 15 2.20 7.05 -7.68
C TYR A 15 1.96 7.68 -6.30
N LEU A 16 0.69 7.76 -5.89
CA LEU A 16 0.32 8.29 -4.57
C LEU A 16 0.86 7.45 -3.42
N VAL A 17 0.84 6.12 -3.51
CA VAL A 17 1.35 5.26 -2.43
C VAL A 17 2.86 5.36 -2.31
N ASP A 18 3.57 5.45 -3.43
CA ASP A 18 5.03 5.56 -3.44
C ASP A 18 5.47 6.92 -2.87
N LYS A 19 4.84 8.01 -3.31
CA LYS A 19 5.07 9.36 -2.76
C LYS A 19 4.82 9.43 -1.25
N SER A 20 3.74 8.80 -0.79
CA SER A 20 3.38 8.78 0.64
C SER A 20 4.36 7.93 1.45
N ALA A 21 4.75 6.76 0.92
CA ALA A 21 5.71 5.87 1.55
C ALA A 21 7.08 6.52 1.67
N GLU A 22 7.57 7.19 0.63
CA GLU A 22 8.81 7.96 0.68
C GLU A 22 8.77 9.07 1.72
N LYS A 23 7.65 9.81 1.80
CA LYS A 23 7.49 10.87 2.80
C LYS A 23 7.59 10.32 4.22
N ILE A 24 6.93 9.19 4.50
CA ILE A 24 7.00 8.53 5.81
C ILE A 24 8.43 8.08 6.10
N VAL A 25 9.10 7.44 5.15
CA VAL A 25 10.49 6.99 5.35
C VAL A 25 11.44 8.16 5.59
N LYS A 26 11.28 9.29 4.88
CA LYS A 26 12.08 10.51 5.10
C LYS A 26 11.91 11.06 6.52
N ILE A 27 10.67 11.13 7.02
CA ILE A 27 10.37 11.62 8.37
C ILE A 27 10.95 10.68 9.44
N VAL A 28 10.79 9.37 9.28
CA VAL A 28 11.24 8.39 10.27
C VAL A 28 12.77 8.29 10.31
N LYS A 29 13.44 8.46 9.16
CA LYS A 29 14.90 8.59 9.13
C LYS A 29 15.39 9.82 9.88
N ALA A 30 14.67 10.94 9.80
CA ALA A 30 15.02 12.16 10.53
C ALA A 30 14.92 11.99 12.06
N THR A 31 13.99 11.16 12.55
CA THR A 31 13.83 10.84 13.98
C THR A 31 14.80 9.78 14.51
N LYS A 32 15.81 9.36 13.72
CA LYS A 32 16.85 8.36 14.07
C LYS A 32 16.30 6.97 14.40
N ALA A 33 15.09 6.63 13.96
CA ALA A 33 14.58 5.26 14.06
C ALA A 33 15.11 4.40 12.90
N VAL A 34 15.31 3.10 13.15
CA VAL A 34 15.75 2.16 12.12
C VAL A 34 14.53 1.76 11.29
N VAL A 35 14.61 1.93 9.97
CA VAL A 35 13.50 1.67 9.05
C VAL A 35 13.88 0.57 8.07
N SER A 36 13.07 -0.48 7.99
CA SER A 36 13.01 -1.31 6.79
C SER A 36 12.18 -0.55 5.76
N GLY A 37 12.78 -0.30 4.59
CA GLY A 37 12.25 0.57 3.54
C GLY A 37 10.83 0.18 3.07
N PRO A 38 10.23 0.94 2.14
CA PRO A 38 8.90 0.62 1.65
C PRO A 38 8.95 -0.67 0.82
N ILE A 39 8.57 -1.79 1.44
CA ILE A 39 8.53 -3.11 0.81
C ILE A 39 7.28 -3.17 -0.07
N PRO A 40 7.41 -3.35 -1.40
CA PRO A 40 6.26 -3.53 -2.27
C PRO A 40 5.64 -4.90 -2.03
N LEU A 41 4.34 -4.91 -1.73
CA LEU A 41 3.57 -6.15 -1.68
C LEU A 41 2.81 -6.34 -3.00
N PRO A 42 2.53 -7.59 -3.41
CA PRO A 42 1.82 -7.88 -4.66
C PRO A 42 0.50 -7.11 -4.75
N THR A 43 0.30 -6.40 -5.86
CA THR A 43 -0.94 -5.63 -6.12
C THR A 43 -2.13 -6.58 -6.22
N GLU A 44 -3.20 -6.30 -5.47
CA GLU A 44 -4.45 -7.04 -5.62
C GLU A 44 -5.22 -6.50 -6.82
N LYS A 45 -5.54 -7.38 -7.77
CA LYS A 45 -6.34 -7.06 -8.97
C LYS A 45 -7.72 -7.67 -8.82
N LYS A 46 -8.76 -6.84 -8.84
CA LYS A 46 -10.16 -7.29 -8.92
C LYS A 46 -10.73 -6.96 -10.29
N ILE A 47 -11.32 -7.95 -10.95
CA ILE A 47 -11.91 -7.81 -12.28
C ILE A 47 -13.42 -7.99 -12.15
N PHE A 48 -14.19 -7.04 -12.69
CA PHE A 48 -15.64 -7.07 -12.68
C PHE A 48 -16.14 -7.04 -14.13
N THR A 49 -17.08 -7.92 -14.46
CA THR A 49 -17.65 -7.98 -15.81
C THR A 49 -19.14 -7.70 -15.74
N VAL A 50 -19.59 -6.63 -16.39
CA VAL A 50 -20.98 -6.17 -16.37
C VAL A 50 -21.59 -6.28 -17.77
N ASN A 51 -22.90 -6.49 -17.85
CA ASN A 51 -23.63 -6.34 -19.12
C ASN A 51 -23.66 -4.86 -19.51
N LYS A 52 -23.31 -4.53 -20.76
CA LYS A 52 -23.41 -3.13 -21.23
C LYS A 52 -24.86 -2.69 -21.44
N SER A 53 -25.71 -3.62 -21.89
CA SER A 53 -27.13 -3.37 -22.14
C SER A 53 -27.99 -3.92 -21.00
N THR A 54 -29.09 -3.22 -20.70
CA THR A 54 -30.08 -3.62 -19.70
C THR A 54 -30.93 -4.82 -20.17
N PHE A 55 -31.06 -5.05 -21.47
CA PHE A 55 -31.94 -6.09 -22.03
C PHE A 55 -31.33 -6.83 -23.23
N VAL A 56 -31.57 -8.15 -23.31
CA VAL A 56 -31.27 -9.10 -24.41
C VAL A 56 -29.79 -9.29 -24.79
N ASN A 57 -28.96 -8.26 -24.78
CA ASN A 57 -27.61 -8.31 -25.36
C ASN A 57 -26.54 -8.87 -24.39
N LYS A 58 -26.61 -10.17 -24.08
CA LYS A 58 -25.67 -10.88 -23.17
C LYS A 58 -24.21 -10.91 -23.65
N LYS A 59 -23.98 -10.89 -24.96
CA LYS A 59 -22.65 -10.92 -25.60
C LYS A 59 -21.92 -9.57 -25.49
N SER A 60 -22.64 -8.48 -25.24
CA SER A 60 -22.05 -7.16 -25.04
C SER A 60 -21.68 -6.98 -23.56
N ARG A 61 -20.39 -7.19 -23.25
CA ARG A 61 -19.83 -7.14 -21.90
C ARG A 61 -18.80 -6.03 -21.78
N GLU A 62 -18.73 -5.45 -20.60
CA GLU A 62 -17.71 -4.48 -20.22
C GLU A 62 -16.93 -4.99 -19.03
N GLN A 63 -15.60 -4.86 -19.09
CA GLN A 63 -14.69 -5.31 -18.04
C GLN A 63 -14.09 -4.11 -17.33
N PHE A 64 -14.26 -4.07 -16.02
CA PHE A 64 -13.67 -3.08 -15.14
C PHE A 64 -12.61 -3.73 -14.27
N GLN A 65 -11.56 -2.98 -13.92
CA GLN A 65 -10.49 -3.45 -13.07
C GLN A 65 -10.27 -2.47 -11.92
N LEU A 66 -10.10 -3.01 -10.72
CA LEU A 66 -9.70 -2.25 -9.55
C LEU A 66 -8.35 -2.81 -9.08
N PHE A 67 -7.33 -1.96 -9.08
CA PHE A 67 -6.01 -2.27 -8.56
C PHE A 67 -5.87 -1.71 -7.16
N THR A 68 -5.39 -2.52 -6.22
CA THR A 68 -5.03 -2.07 -4.87
C THR A 68 -3.54 -2.29 -4.65
N TYR A 69 -2.79 -1.19 -4.71
CA TYR A 69 -1.36 -1.17 -4.49
C TYR A 69 -1.07 -1.19 -2.99
N LYS A 70 -0.12 -2.03 -2.59
CA LYS A 70 0.22 -2.25 -1.18
C LYS A 70 1.71 -1.99 -0.95
N ARG A 71 2.02 -1.25 0.10
CA ARG A 71 3.39 -1.06 0.61
C ARG A 71 3.43 -1.39 2.09
N LEU A 72 4.48 -2.07 2.53
CA LEU A 72 4.73 -2.37 3.93
C LEU A 72 5.97 -1.59 4.39
N ILE A 73 5.85 -0.86 5.49
CA ILE A 73 6.97 -0.17 6.13
C ILE A 73 7.10 -0.76 7.53
N GLU A 74 8.32 -1.15 7.91
CA GLU A 74 8.60 -1.62 9.26
C GLU A 74 9.56 -0.66 9.96
N ILE A 75 9.19 -0.19 11.15
CA ILE A 75 9.98 0.72 11.97
C ILE A 75 10.39 -0.02 13.23
N PHE A 76 11.69 0.04 13.54
CA PHE A 76 12.29 -0.55 14.74
C PHE A 76 12.74 0.58 15.66
N TYR A 77 12.19 0.59 16.87
CA TYR A 77 12.67 1.46 17.95
C TYR A 77 13.63 0.66 18.83
N ASN A 78 14.86 1.16 18.94
CA ASN A 78 15.76 0.74 20.00
C ASN A 78 15.59 1.74 21.16
N GLN A 79 14.84 1.35 22.19
CA GLN A 79 14.81 2.12 23.42
C GLN A 79 16.12 1.83 24.16
N SER A 80 17.14 2.67 23.99
CA SER A 80 18.17 2.76 25.02
C SER A 80 17.49 3.39 26.23
N SER A 81 17.27 2.61 27.29
CA SER A 81 16.88 3.15 28.59
C SER A 81 17.92 4.19 28.99
N LYS A 82 17.59 5.48 28.85
CA LYS A 82 18.36 6.53 29.52
C LYS A 82 18.00 6.40 31.00
N THR A 83 19.00 6.00 31.79
CA THR A 83 19.06 6.11 33.25
C THR A 83 18.84 7.54 33.70
#